data_AF-A0A359BF23-F1
#
_entry.id   AF-A0A359BF23-F1
#
_cell.length_a   1.000
_cell.length_b   1.000
_cell.length_c   1.000
_cell.angle_alpha   90.00
_cell.angle_beta   90.00
_cell.angle_gamma   90.00
#
_symmetry.space_group_name_H-M   'P 1'
#
loop_
_entity.id
_entity.type
_entity.pdbx_description
1 polymer ?
#
loop_
_entity_poly.entity_id
_entity_poly.type
_entity_poly.pdbx_seq_one_letter_code
_entity_poly.pdbx_strand_id
1 'polypeptide(L)'
;MDTPRSLMHDLLTFRSGDAKRMWREEIKRRDGYRCVYCGSTDNLTIDHVVPQCKGGPTDAANCRTACLACNQAKGSLSLNDFLELKIA
;
A
#
# COMPACT_ATOMS: atom_id res chain seq x y z
N MET A 1 1.12 -14.59 -21.27
CA MET A 1 2.50 -15.07 -21.47
C MET A 1 3.31 -13.90 -21.94
N ASP A 2 4.24 -13.44 -21.11
CA ASP A 2 5.05 -12.25 -21.39
C ASP A 2 6.03 -12.58 -22.52
N THR A 3 5.68 -12.19 -23.74
CA THR A 3 6.56 -12.32 -24.91
C THR A 3 7.43 -11.07 -25.05
N PRO A 4 8.63 -11.15 -25.68
CA PRO A 4 9.46 -9.97 -25.92
C PRO A 4 8.72 -8.83 -26.65
N ARG A 5 7.79 -9.16 -27.54
CA ARG A 5 6.93 -8.19 -28.24
C ARG A 5 5.91 -7.53 -27.30
N SER A 6 5.31 -8.28 -26.38
CA SER A 6 4.40 -7.75 -25.36
C SER A 6 5.14 -6.79 -24.43
N LEU A 7 6.33 -7.18 -23.97
CA LEU A 7 7.17 -6.35 -23.10
C LEU A 7 7.57 -5.03 -23.78
N MET A 8 7.95 -5.06 -25.06
CA MET A 8 8.23 -3.83 -25.82
C MET A 8 6.99 -2.95 -25.96
N HIS A 9 5.81 -3.52 -26.25
CA HIS A 9 4.58 -2.75 -26.31
C HIS A 9 4.26 -2.09 -24.97
N ASP A 10 4.42 -2.81 -23.86
CA ASP A 10 4.18 -2.29 -22.52
C ASP A 10 5.16 -1.17 -22.17
N LEU A 11 6.45 -1.31 -22.52
CA LEU A 11 7.45 -0.25 -22.34
C LEU A 11 7.14 1.00 -23.17
N LEU A 12 6.69 0.84 -24.41
CA LEU A 12 6.38 1.95 -25.32
C LEU A 12 5.08 2.67 -24.95
N THR A 13 4.15 1.99 -24.28
CA THR A 13 2.85 2.54 -23.88
C THR A 13 2.77 2.93 -22.41
N PHE A 14 3.83 2.68 -21.64
CA PHE A 14 3.91 2.90 -20.20
C PHE A 14 3.69 4.37 -19.82
N ARG A 15 2.72 4.63 -18.95
CA ARG A 15 2.52 5.96 -18.36
C ARG A 15 2.97 5.98 -16.91
N SER A 16 3.30 7.17 -16.40
CA SER A 16 3.59 7.37 -14.98
C SER A 16 2.47 6.90 -14.04
N GLY A 17 1.21 6.98 -14.50
CA GLY A 17 0.05 6.42 -13.81
C GLY A 17 0.07 4.89 -13.70
N ASP A 18 0.59 4.20 -14.72
CA ASP A 18 0.73 2.73 -14.71
C ASP A 18 1.76 2.28 -13.70
N ALA A 19 2.92 2.96 -13.60
CA ALA A 19 3.90 2.72 -12.55
C ALA A 19 3.27 2.79 -11.15
N LYS A 20 2.50 3.85 -10.89
CA LYS A 20 1.84 4.05 -9.60
C LYS A 20 0.80 2.95 -9.32
N ARG A 21 0.03 2.54 -10.32
CA ARG A 21 -0.95 1.46 -10.21
C ARG A 21 -0.28 0.12 -9.93
N MET A 22 0.74 -0.24 -10.72
CA MET A 22 1.49 -1.49 -10.56
C MET A 22 2.19 -1.56 -9.20
N TRP A 23 2.80 -0.47 -8.75
CA TRP A 23 3.45 -0.42 -7.44
C TRP A 23 2.46 -0.61 -6.28
N ARG A 24 1.28 0.02 -6.36
CA ARG A 24 0.22 -0.18 -5.35
C ARG A 24 -0.29 -1.62 -5.35
N GLU A 25 -0.45 -2.21 -6.54
CA GLU A 25 -0.87 -3.59 -6.70
C GLU A 25 0.15 -4.57 -6.11
N GLU A 26 1.44 -4.33 -6.34
CA GLU A 26 2.53 -5.14 -5.79
C GLU A 26 2.57 -5.11 -4.25
N ILE A 27 2.32 -3.96 -3.63
CA ILE A 27 2.20 -3.88 -2.15
C ILE A 27 1.03 -4.72 -1.65
N LYS A 28 -0.14 -4.64 -2.31
CA LYS A 28 -1.32 -5.44 -1.96
C LYS A 28 -1.03 -6.93 -2.10
N ARG A 29 -0.39 -7.32 -3.20
CA ARG A 29 -0.01 -8.71 -3.48
C ARG A 29 0.96 -9.24 -2.42
N ARG A 30 2.00 -8.47 -2.07
CA ARG A 30 2.97 -8.81 -1.02
C ARG A 30 2.30 -9.04 0.32
N ASP A 31 1.36 -8.19 0.70
CA ASP A 31 0.64 -8.27 1.98
C ASP A 31 -0.53 -9.27 1.93
N GLY A 32 -0.64 -10.07 0.84
CA GLY A 32 -1.62 -11.13 0.71
C GLY A 32 -3.06 -10.65 0.50
N TYR A 33 -3.24 -9.47 -0.08
CA TYR A 33 -4.53 -8.82 -0.29
C TYR A 33 -5.37 -8.70 0.99
N ARG A 34 -4.70 -8.41 2.10
CA ARG A 34 -5.34 -8.25 3.42
C ARG A 34 -4.78 -7.03 4.13
N CYS A 35 -5.65 -6.38 4.89
CA CYS A 35 -5.25 -5.34 5.83
C CYS A 35 -4.26 -5.93 6.84
N VAL A 36 -3.04 -5.40 6.91
CA VAL A 36 -2.02 -5.88 7.86
C VAL A 36 -2.42 -5.65 9.31
N TYR A 37 -3.38 -4.75 9.56
CA TYR A 37 -3.82 -4.39 10.90
C TYR A 37 -4.99 -5.23 11.42
N CYS A 38 -5.94 -5.65 10.56
CA CYS A 38 -7.14 -6.39 11.01
C CYS A 38 -7.47 -7.63 10.18
N GLY A 39 -6.75 -7.91 9.10
CA GLY A 39 -7.01 -9.05 8.22
C GLY A 39 -8.16 -8.88 7.23
N SER A 40 -8.94 -7.79 7.28
CA SER A 40 -10.02 -7.52 6.31
C SER A 40 -9.49 -7.48 4.87
N THR A 41 -10.28 -8.00 3.94
CA THR A 41 -10.04 -7.98 2.49
C THR A 41 -10.77 -6.84 1.78
N ASP A 42 -11.57 -6.06 2.50
CA ASP A 42 -12.47 -5.06 1.94
C ASP A 42 -11.82 -3.67 1.87
N ASN A 43 -12.12 -2.93 0.80
CA ASN A 43 -11.72 -1.53 0.61
C ASN A 43 -10.23 -1.27 0.93
N LEU A 44 -9.35 -2.07 0.32
CA LEU A 44 -7.91 -2.02 0.57
C LEU A 44 -7.25 -0.80 -0.08
N THR A 45 -6.54 -0.06 0.75
CA THR A 45 -5.72 1.11 0.43
C THR A 45 -4.26 0.87 0.80
N ILE A 46 -3.41 1.85 0.48
CA ILE A 46 -2.01 1.88 0.92
C ILE A 46 -1.90 2.90 2.06
N ASP A 47 -1.41 2.45 3.20
CA ASP A 47 -1.09 3.28 4.38
C ASP A 47 0.44 3.42 4.52
N HIS A 48 0.86 4.53 5.12
CA HIS A 48 2.24 4.79 5.48
C HIS A 48 2.44 4.50 6.97
N VAL A 49 3.27 3.50 7.29
CA VAL A 49 3.60 3.09 8.66
C VAL A 49 4.06 4.29 9.49
N VAL A 50 5.05 5.04 8.98
CA VAL A 50 5.37 6.39 9.41
C VAL A 50 4.54 7.36 8.56
N PRO A 51 3.62 8.14 9.16
CA PRO A 51 2.78 9.08 8.41
C PRO A 51 3.59 10.09 7.57
N GLN A 52 3.08 10.44 6.39
CA GLN A 52 3.72 11.44 5.53
C GLN A 52 3.89 12.80 6.23
N CYS A 53 2.91 13.23 7.04
CA CYS A 53 3.00 14.47 7.81
C CYS A 53 4.12 14.47 8.87
N LYS A 54 4.67 13.29 9.20
CA LYS A 54 5.82 13.10 10.09
C LYS A 54 7.10 12.78 9.31
N GLY A 55 7.12 13.00 7.99
CA GLY A 55 8.29 12.77 7.13
C GLY A 55 8.45 11.34 6.63
N GLY A 56 7.42 10.49 6.75
CA GLY A 56 7.50 9.11 6.27
C GLY A 56 7.64 8.99 4.75
N PRO A 57 8.61 8.21 4.23
CA PRO A 57 8.86 8.07 2.80
C PRO A 57 7.75 7.25 2.11
N THR A 58 7.57 7.46 0.80
CA THR A 58 6.67 6.61 -0.02
C THR A 58 7.50 5.54 -0.71
N ASP A 59 7.89 4.52 0.04
CA ASP A 59 8.65 3.36 -0.44
C ASP A 59 7.99 2.05 0.01
N ALA A 60 8.45 0.93 -0.53
CA ALA A 60 7.87 -0.37 -0.21
C ALA A 60 8.05 -0.76 1.27
N ALA A 61 9.05 -0.24 1.98
CA ALA A 61 9.31 -0.57 3.37
C ALA A 61 8.33 0.15 4.32
N ASN A 62 8.01 1.40 4.02
CA ASN A 62 7.09 2.24 4.81
C ASN A 62 5.63 2.08 4.39
N CYS A 63 5.33 1.56 3.19
CA CYS A 63 3.97 1.38 2.74
C CYS A 63 3.42 -0.04 2.97
N ARG A 64 2.23 -0.13 3.55
CA ARG A 64 1.51 -1.36 3.87
C ARG A 64 0.07 -1.31 3.36
N THR A 65 -0.51 -2.49 3.17
CA THR A 65 -1.92 -2.66 2.82
C THR A 65 -2.79 -2.47 4.04
N ALA A 66 -3.75 -1.55 3.97
CA ALA A 66 -4.69 -1.26 5.04
C ALA A 66 -6.10 -1.08 4.49
N CYS A 67 -7.11 -1.65 5.17
CA CYS A 67 -8.49 -1.31 4.83
C CYS A 67 -8.77 0.16 5.15
N LEU A 68 -9.72 0.77 4.44
CA LEU A 68 -10.07 2.18 4.59
C LEU A 68 -10.32 2.57 6.06
N ALA A 69 -11.05 1.74 6.81
CA ALA A 69 -11.37 2.00 8.22
C ALA A 69 -10.12 2.06 9.11
N CYS A 70 -9.21 1.08 8.99
CA CYS A 70 -7.96 1.10 9.78
C CYS A 70 -7.04 2.24 9.37
N ASN A 71 -6.95 2.53 8.07
CA ASN A 71 -6.12 3.63 7.56
C ASN A 71 -6.62 4.99 8.11
N GLN A 72 -7.93 5.22 8.08
CA GLN A 72 -8.54 6.43 8.67
C GLN A 72 -8.37 6.50 10.18
N ALA A 73 -8.57 5.39 10.90
CA ALA A 73 -8.42 5.33 12.35
C ALA A 73 -6.96 5.62 12.79
N LYS A 74 -5.98 5.11 12.04
CA LYS A 74 -4.57 5.42 12.28
C LYS A 74 -4.26 6.89 12.01
N GLY A 75 -4.70 7.43 10.87
CA GLY A 75 -4.48 8.84 10.51
C GLY A 75 -3.01 9.26 10.63
N SER A 76 -2.74 10.26 11.47
CA SER A 76 -1.39 10.79 11.75
C SER A 76 -0.70 10.16 12.96
N LEU A 77 -1.31 9.15 13.59
CA LEU A 77 -0.72 8.41 14.71
C LEU A 77 0.53 7.67 14.23
N SER A 78 1.50 7.49 15.15
CA SER A 78 2.55 6.52 14.89
C SER A 78 1.96 5.11 14.88
N LEU A 79 2.65 4.16 14.25
CA LEU A 79 2.19 2.77 14.27
C LEU A 79 2.03 2.24 15.70
N ASN A 80 2.95 2.60 16.61
CA ASN A 80 2.89 2.15 18.00
C ASN A 80 1.63 2.64 18.70
N ASP A 81 1.36 3.95 18.66
CA ASP A 81 0.18 4.55 19.29
C ASP A 81 -1.12 3.93 18.75
N PHE A 82 -1.18 3.68 17.44
CA PHE A 82 -2.34 3.05 16.81
C PHE A 82 -2.57 1.61 17.28
N LEU A 83 -1.50 0.82 17.42
CA LEU A 83 -1.61 -0.57 17.86
C LEU A 83 -2.00 -0.66 19.34
N GLU A 84 -1.49 0.23 20.19
CA GLU A 84 -1.89 0.30 21.60
C GLU A 84 -3.39 0.55 21.75
N LEU A 85 -3.97 1.47 20.97
CA LEU A 85 -5.41 1.75 20.95
C LEU A 85 -6.27 0.59 20.44
N LYS A 86 -5.68 -0.37 19.72
CA LYS A 86 -6.41 -1.50 19.13
C LYS A 86 -6.43 -2.74 20.03
N ILE A 87 -5.51 -2.79 20.98
CA ILE A 87 -5.38 -3.87 21.96
C ILE A 87 -6.15 -3.51 23.26
N ALA A 88 -6.30 -2.22 23.55
CA ALA A 88 -7.17 -1.69 24.58
C ALA A 88 -8.66 -1.91 24.26
#